data_AF-A0A3D2GQ82-F1
#
_entry.id   AF-A0A3D2GQ82-F1
#
_cell.length_a   1.000
_cell.length_b   1.000
_cell.length_c   1.000
_cell.angle_alpha   90.00
_cell.angle_beta   90.00
_cell.angle_gamma   90.00
#
_symmetry.space_group_name_H-M   'P 1'
#
loop_
_entity.id
_entity.type
_entity.pdbx_description
1 polymer ?
#
loop_
_entity_poly.entity_id
_entity_poly.type
_entity_poly.pdbx_seq_one_letter_code
_entity_poly.pdbx_strand_id
1 'polypeptide(L)'
;ALIDVGLKSEGRVPLREFAAPGQKPELTVGDTVEVYVERMEDKNGEAVLSREKARREEAWQQLETAFNESRRVTGTIFGRVKGGFTVDL
;
A
#
# COMPACT_ATOMS: atom_id res chain seq x y z
N ALA A 1 12.09 -4.10 6.11
CA ALA A 1 13.05 -3.23 5.42
C ALA A 1 13.16 -1.94 6.21
N LEU A 2 14.34 -1.33 6.18
CA LEU A 2 14.59 -0.01 6.70
C LEU A 2 14.65 0.93 5.50
N ILE A 3 13.91 2.03 5.54
CA ILE A 3 13.68 2.89 4.38
C ILE A 3 13.93 4.32 4.83
N ASP A 4 14.78 5.01 4.08
CA ASP A 4 14.93 6.44 4.22
C ASP A 4 13.75 7.15 3.55
N VAL A 5 13.04 7.97 4.33
CA VAL A 5 11.88 8.75 3.87
C VAL A 5 12.15 10.25 3.91
N GLY A 6 13.42 10.67 4.10
CA GLY A 6 13.81 12.08 4.17
C GLY A 6 13.30 12.80 5.42
N LEU A 7 12.86 12.05 6.43
CA LEU A 7 12.47 12.56 7.75
C LEU A 7 13.68 12.50 8.71
N LYS A 8 13.48 13.01 9.92
CA LYS A 8 14.50 13.00 10.99
C LYS A 8 14.92 11.59 11.41
N SER A 9 14.06 10.59 11.19
CA SER A 9 14.29 9.19 11.53
C SER A 9 14.01 8.31 10.32
N GLU A 10 14.77 7.22 10.20
CA GLU A 10 14.50 6.16 9.23
C GLU A 10 13.17 5.46 9.58
N GLY A 11 12.48 4.99 8.55
CA GLY A 11 11.21 4.31 8.70
C GLY A 11 11.35 2.80 8.58
N ARG A 12 10.55 2.08 9.37
CA ARG A 12 10.54 0.62 9.37
C ARG A 12 9.26 0.11 8.73
N VAL A 13 9.40 -0.73 7.71
CA VAL A 13 8.28 -1.46 7.08
C VAL A 13 8.49 -2.98 7.23
N PRO A 14 7.50 -3.73 7.70
CA PRO A 14 7.53 -5.20 7.66
C PRO A 14 7.74 -5.73 6.23
N LEU A 15 8.69 -6.64 6.05
CA LEU A 15 8.97 -7.25 4.72
C LEU A 15 7.77 -7.97 4.11
N ARG A 16 6.82 -8.39 4.96
CA ARG A 16 5.56 -9.02 4.56
C ARG A 16 4.69 -8.11 3.69
N GLU A 17 4.78 -6.79 3.85
CA GLU A 17 3.94 -5.85 3.09
C GLU A 17 4.42 -5.65 1.64
N PHE A 18 5.66 -6.06 1.34
CA PHE A 18 6.27 -5.96 0.00
C PHE A 18 6.10 -7.22 -0.84
N ALA A 19 5.46 -8.26 -0.31
CA ALA A 19 5.20 -9.49 -1.04
C ALA A 19 3.72 -9.82 -1.04
N ALA A 20 3.24 -10.41 -2.13
CA ALA A 20 1.96 -11.10 -2.11
C ALA A 20 2.02 -12.30 -1.13
N PRO A 21 0.88 -12.73 -0.55
CA PRO A 21 0.86 -13.88 0.36
C PRO A 21 1.50 -15.11 -0.28
N GLY A 22 2.65 -15.55 0.27
CA GLY A 22 3.37 -16.74 -0.21
C GLY A 22 4.48 -16.48 -1.24
N GLN A 23 4.71 -15.24 -1.67
CA GLN A 23 5.85 -14.89 -2.53
C GLN A 23 7.00 -14.27 -1.72
N LYS A 24 8.22 -14.36 -2.26
CA LYS A 24 9.36 -13.65 -1.68
C LYS A 24 9.27 -12.17 -2.10
N PRO A 25 9.58 -11.22 -1.21
CA PRO A 25 9.62 -9.81 -1.58
C PRO A 25 10.71 -9.61 -2.63
N GLU A 26 10.32 -9.17 -3.83
CA GLU A 26 11.23 -8.74 -4.90
C GLU A 26 11.67 -7.30 -4.62
N LEU A 27 12.42 -7.10 -3.53
CA LEU A 27 13.05 -5.81 -3.24
C LEU A 27 14.56 -5.95 -3.31
N THR A 28 15.19 -5.04 -4.03
CA THR A 28 16.63 -4.84 -4.02
C THR A 28 17.00 -3.56 -3.26
N VAL A 29 18.23 -3.52 -2.75
CA VAL A 29 18.73 -2.35 -2.03
C VAL A 29 18.96 -1.22 -3.05
N GLY A 30 18.24 -0.11 -2.87
CA GLY A 30 18.26 1.03 -3.79
C GLY A 30 16.95 1.26 -4.55
N ASP A 31 15.97 0.37 -4.41
CA ASP A 31 14.64 0.56 -4.99
C ASP A 31 13.87 1.66 -4.25
N THR A 32 13.24 2.54 -5.04
CA THR A 32 12.32 3.56 -4.52
C THR A 32 10.93 2.94 -4.37
N VAL A 33 10.36 3.05 -3.17
CA VAL A 33 9.03 2.53 -2.87
C VAL A 33 8.16 3.61 -2.22
N GLU A 34 6.89 3.66 -2.63
CA GLU A 34 5.91 4.56 -2.02
C GLU A 34 5.35 3.95 -0.75
N VAL A 35 5.42 4.69 0.35
CA VAL A 35 5.07 4.20 1.68
C VAL A 35 4.21 5.23 2.39
N TYR A 36 3.21 4.75 3.15
CA TYR A 36 2.33 5.59 3.93
C TYR A 36 2.89 5.73 5.35
N VAL A 37 2.98 6.96 5.86
CA VAL A 37 3.42 7.22 7.23
C VAL A 37 2.24 7.01 8.18
N GLU A 38 2.28 5.93 8.96
CA GLU A 38 1.23 5.64 9.94
C GLU A 38 1.45 6.37 11.25
N ARG A 39 2.71 6.40 11.73
CA ARG A 39 3.10 7.15 12.92
C ARG A 39 4.48 7.74 12.74
N MET A 40 4.65 8.97 13.21
CA MET A 40 5.93 9.68 13.13
C MET A 40 6.98 9.11 14.08
N GLU A 41 6.59 8.63 15.26
CA GLU A 41 7.47 7.95 16.22
C GLU A 41 6.73 6.81 16.93
N ASP A 42 7.36 5.64 16.97
CA ASP A 42 7.06 4.60 17.96
C ASP A 42 7.96 4.76 19.21
N LYS A 43 7.78 3.92 20.23
CA LYS A 43 8.55 3.92 21.48
C LYS A 43 10.08 3.88 21.31
N ASN A 44 10.55 3.48 20.13
CA ASN A 44 11.97 3.39 19.77
C ASN A 44 12.48 4.57 18.93
N GLY A 45 11.65 5.58 18.63
CA GLY A 45 12.04 6.74 17.81
C GLY A 45 12.04 6.49 16.30
N GLU A 46 11.56 5.32 15.86
CA GLU A 46 11.43 4.93 14.44
C GLU A 46 10.06 5.34 13.89
N ALA A 47 10.01 5.75 12.62
CA ALA A 47 8.74 6.02 11.94
C ALA A 47 8.09 4.70 11.52
N VAL A 48 6.80 4.54 11.83
CA VAL A 48 6.02 3.36 11.43
C VAL A 48 5.44 3.62 10.05
N LEU A 49 5.83 2.80 9.09
CA LEU A 49 5.46 2.94 7.69
C LEU A 49 4.69 1.69 7.22
N SER A 50 3.72 1.88 6.32
CA SER A 50 2.96 0.79 5.71
C SER A 50 2.87 0.94 4.19
N ARG A 51 3.17 -0.15 3.47
CA ARG A 51 2.98 -0.24 2.01
C ARG A 51 1.56 -0.67 1.67
N GLU A 52 0.91 -1.46 2.52
CA GLU A 52 -0.48 -1.89 2.29
C GLU A 52 -1.44 -0.69 2.30
N LYS A 53 -1.27 0.23 3.25
CA LYS A 53 -2.05 1.46 3.30
C LYS A 53 -1.77 2.39 2.13
N ALA A 54 -0.52 2.48 1.70
CA ALA A 54 -0.15 3.23 0.50
C ALA A 54 -0.92 2.73 -0.73
N ARG A 55 -0.92 1.41 -0.98
CA ARG A 55 -1.68 0.81 -2.08
C ARG A 55 -3.18 1.10 -2.01
N ARG A 56 -3.77 1.06 -0.82
CA ARG A 56 -5.19 1.37 -0.63
C ARG A 56 -5.50 2.82 -0.96
N GLU A 57 -4.65 3.75 -0.54
CA GLU A 57 -4.80 5.18 -0.82
C GLU A 57 -4.63 5.46 -2.33
N GLU A 58 -3.64 4.84 -2.97
CA GLU A 58 -3.44 4.90 -4.42
C GLU A 58 -4.69 4.41 -5.17
N ALA A 59 -5.23 3.26 -4.79
CA ALA A 59 -6.47 2.73 -5.37
C ALA A 59 -7.67 3.67 -5.14
N TRP A 60 -7.75 4.32 -3.98
CA TRP A 60 -8.79 5.30 -3.70
C TRP A 60 -8.69 6.54 -4.59
N GLN A 61 -7.50 7.09 -4.77
CA GLN A 61 -7.28 8.22 -5.68
C GLN A 61 -7.61 7.85 -7.14
N GLN A 62 -7.25 6.64 -7.56
CA GLN A 62 -7.61 6.14 -8.89
C GLN A 62 -9.12 6.03 -9.06
N LEU A 63 -9.84 5.54 -8.04
CA LEU A 63 -11.30 5.48 -8.04
C LEU A 63 -11.95 6.86 -8.09
N GLU A 64 -11.45 7.81 -7.29
CA GLU A 64 -11.95 9.18 -7.27
C GLU A 64 -11.76 9.86 -8.64
N THR A 65 -10.57 9.70 -9.23
CA THR A 65 -10.27 10.22 -10.56
C THR A 65 -11.18 9.59 -11.62
N ALA A 66 -11.34 8.26 -11.59
CA ALA A 66 -12.20 7.56 -12.53
C ALA A 66 -13.69 7.93 -12.37
N PHE A 67 -14.14 8.19 -11.15
CA PHE A 67 -15.48 8.67 -10.88
C PHE A 67 -15.71 10.07 -11.47
N ASN A 68 -14.77 10.99 -11.24
CA ASN A 68 -14.83 12.35 -11.80
C ASN A 68 -14.79 12.35 -13.34
N GLU A 69 -14.00 11.46 -13.94
CA GLU A 69 -13.89 11.31 -15.40
C GLU A 69 -14.98 10.42 -16.02
N SER A 70 -15.90 9.86 -15.21
CA SER A 70 -16.89 8.86 -15.65
C SER A 70 -16.27 7.69 -16.43
N ARG A 71 -15.04 7.31 -16.07
CA ARG A 71 -14.29 6.23 -16.72
C ARG A 71 -14.67 4.89 -16.09
N ARG A 72 -14.76 3.85 -16.91
CA ARG A 72 -14.96 2.47 -16.44
C ARG A 72 -13.69 1.96 -15.77
N VAL A 73 -13.80 1.47 -14.54
CA VAL A 73 -12.70 0.85 -13.80
C VAL A 73 -12.75 -0.66 -14.02
N THR A 74 -11.59 -1.26 -14.30
CA THR A 74 -11.47 -2.72 -14.44
C THR A 74 -11.04 -3.29 -13.10
N GLY A 75 -11.76 -4.29 -12.59
CA GLY A 75 -11.41 -4.96 -11.35
C GLY A 75 -11.68 -6.46 -11.45
N THR A 76 -10.99 -7.24 -10.64
CA THR A 76 -11.12 -8.70 -10.61
C THR A 76 -12.13 -9.11 -9.55
N ILE A 77 -13.12 -9.92 -9.92
CA ILE A 77 -14.09 -10.45 -8.96
C ILE A 77 -13.41 -11.54 -8.13
N PHE A 78 -13.32 -11.34 -6.81
CA PHE A 78 -12.72 -12.33 -5.91
C PHE A 78 -13.75 -13.10 -5.07
N GLY A 79 -14.98 -12.59 -4.95
CA GLY A 79 -15.99 -13.20 -4.08
C GLY A 79 -17.43 -12.94 -4.52
N ARG A 80 -18.34 -13.86 -4.17
CA ARG A 80 -19.79 -13.70 -4.37
C ARG A 80 -20.48 -13.52 -3.02
N VAL A 81 -21.35 -12.51 -2.92
CA VAL A 81 -22.21 -12.27 -1.76
C VAL A 81 -23.69 -12.33 -2.17
N LYS A 82 -24.60 -12.38 -1.20
CA LYS A 82 -26.04 -12.62 -1.45
C LYS A 82 -26.69 -11.63 -2.44
N GLY A 83 -26.12 -10.44 -2.61
CA GLY A 83 -26.64 -9.40 -3.51
C GLY A 83 -25.65 -8.87 -4.55
N GLY A 84 -24.50 -9.52 -4.76
CA GLY A 84 -23.48 -8.99 -5.67
C GLY A 84 -22.14 -9.72 -5.64
N PHE A 85 -21.11 -9.04 -6.11
CA PHE A 85 -19.75 -9.54 -6.19
C PHE A 85 -18.80 -8.58 -5.48
N THR A 86 -17.83 -9.12 -4.76
CA THR A 86 -16.73 -8.33 -4.21
C THR A 86 -15.64 -8.25 -5.27
N VAL A 87 -15.25 -7.03 -5.60
CA VAL A 87 -14.29 -6.71 -6.65
C VAL A 87 -13.02 -6.17 -5.99
N ASP A 88 -11.89 -6.75 -6.36
CA ASP A 88 -10.55 -6.27 -6.02
C ASP A 88 -10.03 -5.43 -7.19
N LEU A 89 -9.33 -4.34 -6.87
CA LEU A 89 -8.81 -3.34 -7.81
C LEU A 89 -7.29 -3.40 -7.82
#